data_AF-A0A3B3URX2-F1
#
_entry.id   AF-A0A3B3URX2-F1
#
_cell.length_a   1.000
_cell.length_b   1.000
_cell.length_c   1.000
_cell.angle_alpha   90.00
_cell.angle_beta   90.00
_cell.angle_gamma   90.00
#
_symmetry.space_group_name_H-M   'P 1'
#
loop_
_entity.id
_entity.type
_entity.pdbx_description
1 polymer ?
#
loop_
_entity_poly.entity_id
_entity_poly.type
_entity_poly.pdbx_seq_one_letter_code
_entity_poly.pdbx_strand_id
1 'polypeptide(L)'
;MSCSDKIARWNVVGFQGSLMTYFTQPIYFSSIILGSLYHADHLSRAMYQRLTEMEVLPPPFSLNKPLLSGISNTEARQPGKAPNFSVNWTIGDQGLEVINATTGKDDLGRPSRLCKHALYTRWIDLHSKLSSTLRIQTLEPRSYHEAKQAAAQYHSAKQTLFRAFLQAGLGAWVKKPVEQDQFSFSNCV
;
A
#
# COMPACT_ATOMS: atom_id res chain seq x y z
N MET A 1 10.74 4.91 4.55
CA MET A 1 9.40 5.51 4.67
C MET A 1 8.67 4.93 5.85
N SER A 2 8.15 5.79 6.73
CA SER A 2 7.42 5.40 7.95
C SER A 2 5.99 4.91 7.63
N CYS A 3 5.29 4.36 8.63
CA CYS A 3 3.88 3.99 8.48
C CYS A 3 3.00 5.23 8.22
N SER A 4 3.25 6.34 8.91
CA SER A 4 2.53 7.60 8.68
C SER A 4 2.68 8.11 7.25
N ASP A 5 3.87 7.98 6.64
CA ASP A 5 4.09 8.35 5.23
C ASP A 5 3.35 7.40 4.28
N LYS A 6 3.38 6.10 4.57
CA LYS A 6 2.66 5.10 3.75
C LYS A 6 1.15 5.33 3.77
N ILE A 7 0.56 5.65 4.92
CA ILE A 7 -0.88 5.93 5.04
C ILE A 7 -1.22 7.27 4.37
N ALA A 8 -0.41 8.32 4.54
CA ALA A 8 -0.57 9.57 3.82
C ALA A 8 -0.54 9.36 2.29
N ARG A 9 0.34 8.46 1.81
CA ARG A 9 0.34 8.03 0.41
C ARG A 9 -0.96 7.33 0.03
N TRP A 10 -1.48 6.42 0.85
CA TRP A 10 -2.76 5.77 0.58
C TRP A 10 -3.93 6.75 0.53
N ASN A 11 -3.87 7.85 1.30
CA ASN A 11 -4.83 8.95 1.19
C ASN A 11 -4.72 9.75 -0.11
N VAL A 12 -3.79 9.44 -1.00
CA VAL A 12 -3.65 10.11 -2.32
C VAL A 12 -3.81 9.14 -3.48
N VAL A 13 -3.15 7.99 -3.42
CA VAL A 13 -3.17 7.00 -4.52
C VAL A 13 -4.09 5.81 -4.26
N GLY A 14 -4.80 5.82 -3.13
CA GLY A 14 -5.57 4.71 -2.63
C GLY A 14 -4.71 3.57 -2.08
N PHE A 15 -5.31 2.73 -1.22
CA PHE A 15 -4.58 1.63 -0.56
C PHE A 15 -4.45 0.39 -1.45
N GLN A 16 -5.23 0.27 -2.52
CA GLN A 16 -5.28 -0.88 -3.44
C GLN A 16 -3.97 -1.09 -4.23
N GLY A 17 -3.14 -0.06 -4.35
CA GLY A 17 -1.89 -0.12 -5.12
C GLY A 17 -2.09 -0.08 -6.64
N SER A 18 -0.98 -0.04 -7.38
CA SER A 18 -0.99 0.16 -8.84
C SER A 18 -1.62 -0.99 -9.63
N LEU A 19 -1.47 -2.23 -9.15
CA LEU A 19 -1.98 -3.40 -9.88
C LEU A 19 -3.52 -3.46 -9.84
N MET A 20 -4.13 -3.12 -8.72
CA MET A 20 -5.58 -3.20 -8.58
C MET A 20 -6.33 -2.10 -9.35
N THR A 21 -5.67 -1.02 -9.77
CA THR A 21 -6.32 0.03 -10.58
C THR A 21 -6.72 -0.43 -11.98
N TYR A 22 -6.27 -1.61 -12.41
CA TYR A 22 -6.76 -2.29 -13.61
C TYR A 22 -8.25 -2.65 -13.48
N PHE A 23 -8.69 -3.00 -12.27
CA PHE A 23 -10.02 -3.53 -12.01
C PHE A 23 -10.93 -2.53 -11.32
N THR A 24 -10.37 -1.61 -10.52
CA THR A 24 -11.16 -0.72 -9.68
C THR A 24 -10.78 0.75 -9.84
N GLN A 25 -11.70 1.63 -9.47
CA GLN A 25 -11.39 3.01 -9.09
C GLN A 25 -10.50 3.02 -7.82
N PRO A 26 -9.83 4.14 -7.48
CA PRO A 26 -9.07 4.24 -6.23
C PRO A 26 -9.94 3.97 -5.01
N ILE A 27 -9.40 3.22 -4.06
CA ILE A 27 -10.12 2.85 -2.83
C ILE A 27 -9.39 3.50 -1.66
N TYR A 28 -10.14 4.24 -0.85
CA TYR A 28 -9.63 4.95 0.32
C TYR A 28 -10.25 4.41 1.60
N PHE A 29 -9.55 4.57 2.72
CA PHE A 29 -10.16 4.35 4.02
C PHE A 29 -11.13 5.48 4.33
N SER A 30 -12.32 5.14 4.81
CA SER A 30 -13.26 6.12 5.35
C SER A 30 -12.91 6.57 6.77
N SER A 31 -12.12 5.76 7.49
CA SER A 31 -11.76 6.01 8.89
C SER A 31 -10.39 5.45 9.24
N ILE A 32 -9.69 6.14 10.13
CA ILE A 32 -8.46 5.68 10.79
C ILE A 32 -8.67 5.86 12.29
N ILE A 33 -8.67 4.73 13.00
CA ILE A 33 -8.96 4.68 14.44
C ILE A 33 -7.70 4.21 15.17
N LEU A 34 -7.28 4.94 16.20
CA LEU A 34 -6.10 4.57 17.00
C LEU A 34 -6.53 4.07 18.39
N GLY A 35 -6.03 2.89 18.78
CA GLY A 35 -6.27 2.31 20.10
C GLY A 35 -5.53 3.01 21.25
N SER A 36 -4.46 3.75 20.92
CA SER A 36 -3.66 4.54 21.85
C SER A 36 -2.98 5.69 21.11
N LEU A 37 -2.40 6.64 21.85
CA LEU A 37 -1.62 7.78 21.30
C LEU A 37 -2.40 8.64 20.28
N TYR A 38 -3.73 8.68 20.37
CA TYR A 38 -4.54 9.57 19.55
C TYR A 38 -4.31 11.02 19.97
N HIS A 39 -3.91 11.85 19.01
CA HIS A 39 -3.89 13.31 19.15
C HIS A 39 -4.38 13.90 17.83
N ALA A 40 -5.50 14.63 17.88
CA ALA A 40 -6.21 15.10 16.68
C ALA A 40 -5.30 15.88 15.72
N ASP A 41 -4.56 16.88 16.22
CA ASP A 41 -3.69 17.72 15.39
C ASP A 41 -2.52 16.95 14.78
N HIS A 42 -1.89 16.06 15.56
CA HIS A 42 -0.75 15.29 15.06
C HIS A 42 -1.19 14.22 14.05
N LEU A 43 -2.32 13.57 14.30
CA LEU A 43 -2.85 12.56 13.40
C LEU A 43 -3.33 13.18 12.08
N SER A 44 -4.14 14.24 12.14
CA SER A 44 -4.60 14.96 10.93
C SER A 44 -3.45 15.51 10.11
N ARG A 45 -2.45 16.12 10.76
CA ARG A 45 -1.21 16.57 10.11
C ARG A 45 -0.49 15.44 9.39
N ALA A 46 -0.28 14.32 10.08
CA ALA A 46 0.45 13.18 9.53
C ALA A 46 -0.30 12.51 8.37
N MET A 47 -1.64 12.42 8.44
CA MET A 47 -2.47 11.67 7.49
C MET A 47 -2.80 12.44 6.22
N TYR A 48 -2.99 13.76 6.29
CA TYR A 48 -3.33 14.55 5.09
C TYR A 48 -3.00 16.04 5.15
N GLN A 49 -3.02 16.73 6.32
CA GLN A 49 -2.90 18.20 6.30
C GLN A 49 -1.53 18.67 5.80
N ARG A 50 -0.46 17.89 6.04
CA ARG A 50 0.89 18.21 5.52
C ARG A 50 1.00 18.14 3.98
N LEU A 51 -0.09 17.80 3.28
CA LEU A 51 -0.19 17.66 1.83
C LEU A 51 -1.29 18.56 1.23
N THR A 52 -1.85 19.53 1.97
CA THR A 52 -2.98 20.36 1.48
C THR A 52 -2.61 21.26 0.31
N GLU A 53 -1.36 21.75 0.27
CA GLU A 53 -0.84 22.61 -0.81
C GLU A 53 -0.37 21.81 -2.04
N MET A 54 -0.75 20.53 -2.14
CA MET A 54 -0.38 19.70 -3.28
C MET A 54 -1.11 20.15 -4.55
N GLU A 55 -0.40 20.05 -5.69
CA GLU A 55 -0.97 20.25 -7.01
C GLU A 55 -2.19 19.35 -7.28
N VAL A 56 -3.02 19.76 -8.25
CA VAL A 56 -4.19 18.99 -8.67
C VAL A 56 -3.80 17.57 -9.08
N LEU A 57 -4.49 16.58 -8.50
CA LEU A 57 -4.29 15.18 -8.81
C LEU A 57 -5.02 14.80 -10.11
N PRO A 58 -4.47 13.83 -10.89
CA PRO A 58 -5.18 13.33 -12.05
C PRO A 58 -6.47 12.62 -11.59
N PRO A 59 -7.64 12.89 -12.21
CA PRO A 59 -8.83 12.08 -11.98
C PRO A 59 -8.50 10.60 -12.23
N PRO A 60 -9.01 9.66 -11.43
CA PRO A 60 -9.98 9.79 -10.32
C PRO A 60 -9.34 9.97 -8.92
N PHE A 61 -8.06 10.33 -8.82
CA PHE A 61 -7.35 10.42 -7.54
C PHE A 61 -7.65 11.73 -6.81
N SER A 62 -7.63 11.68 -5.48
CA SER A 62 -7.93 12.82 -4.62
C SER A 62 -7.16 12.72 -3.31
N LEU A 63 -7.03 13.84 -2.58
CA LEU A 63 -6.53 13.83 -1.20
C LEU A 63 -7.69 13.47 -0.26
N ASN A 64 -7.75 12.20 0.14
CA ASN A 64 -8.70 11.68 1.10
C ASN A 64 -8.45 12.24 2.51
N LYS A 65 -9.53 12.63 3.18
CA LYS A 65 -9.54 13.13 4.57
C LYS A 65 -10.46 12.22 5.39
N PRO A 66 -9.97 11.07 5.85
CA PRO A 66 -10.81 10.10 6.57
C PRO A 66 -11.24 10.64 7.93
N LEU A 67 -12.29 10.05 8.51
CA LEU A 67 -12.59 10.20 9.93
C LEU A 67 -11.37 9.77 10.76
N LEU A 68 -10.95 10.61 11.69
CA LEU A 68 -9.87 10.32 12.63
C LEU A 68 -10.45 10.27 14.04
N SER A 69 -10.20 9.18 14.76
CA SER A 69 -10.70 9.04 16.14
C SER A 69 -9.78 8.19 17.01
N GLY A 70 -9.82 8.45 18.31
CA GLY A 70 -9.40 7.49 19.33
C GLY A 70 -10.54 6.54 19.69
N ILE A 71 -10.29 5.68 20.67
CA ILE A 71 -11.30 4.82 21.31
C ILE A 71 -11.52 5.24 22.76
N SER A 72 -12.65 4.85 23.36
CA SER A 72 -12.99 5.19 24.75
C SER A 72 -12.04 4.57 25.77
N ASN A 73 -11.70 3.29 25.58
CA ASN A 73 -10.81 2.55 26.47
C ASN A 73 -9.45 2.39 25.79
N THR A 74 -8.53 3.30 26.10
CA THR A 74 -7.22 3.34 25.43
C THR A 74 -6.24 2.31 25.98
N GLU A 75 -5.40 1.78 25.11
CA GLU A 75 -4.33 0.86 25.52
C GLU A 75 -3.21 1.61 26.24
N ALA A 76 -2.79 1.08 27.40
CA ALA A 76 -1.63 1.59 28.12
C ALA A 76 -0.33 1.14 27.44
N ARG A 77 0.68 2.02 27.46
CA ARG A 77 2.02 1.69 26.96
C ARG A 77 2.58 0.51 27.75
N GLN A 78 2.88 -0.58 27.05
CA GLN A 78 3.60 -1.73 27.61
C GLN A 78 5.08 -1.61 27.26
N PRO A 79 5.96 -1.23 28.20
CA PRO A 79 7.38 -1.18 27.95
C PRO A 79 7.92 -2.62 27.78
N GLY A 80 8.70 -2.84 26.73
CA GLY A 80 9.26 -4.15 26.44
C GLY A 80 9.88 -4.23 25.06
N LYS A 81 10.56 -5.34 24.78
CA LYS A 81 11.04 -5.62 23.43
C LYS A 81 9.85 -6.00 22.55
N ALA A 82 9.72 -5.33 21.40
CA ALA A 82 8.76 -5.75 20.39
C ALA A 82 9.09 -7.17 19.91
N PRO A 83 8.08 -8.03 19.68
CA PRO A 83 8.31 -9.34 19.09
C PRO A 83 8.98 -9.22 17.71
N ASN A 84 9.77 -10.23 17.35
CA ASN A 84 10.45 -10.32 16.05
C ASN A 84 9.58 -10.97 14.96
N PHE A 85 8.29 -11.16 15.21
CA PHE A 85 7.35 -11.77 14.28
C PHE A 85 6.18 -10.83 13.97
N SER A 86 5.54 -11.08 12.83
CA SER A 86 4.31 -10.44 12.39
C SER A 86 3.28 -11.52 12.12
N VAL A 87 2.05 -11.31 12.59
CA VAL A 87 0.92 -12.21 12.34
C VAL A 87 -0.03 -11.56 11.35
N ASN A 88 -0.57 -12.33 10.41
CA ASN A 88 -1.61 -11.84 9.51
C ASN A 88 -2.72 -12.89 9.30
N TRP A 89 -3.91 -12.40 8.95
CA TRP A 89 -5.11 -13.18 8.66
C TRP A 89 -6.04 -12.37 7.75
N THR A 90 -6.68 -13.05 6.82
CA THR A 90 -7.73 -12.52 5.95
C THR A 90 -8.97 -13.40 6.08
N ILE A 91 -10.17 -12.81 5.95
CA ILE A 91 -11.42 -13.57 5.97
C ILE A 91 -11.39 -14.70 4.93
N GLY A 92 -11.74 -15.91 5.37
CA GLY A 92 -11.66 -17.14 4.57
C GLY A 92 -10.40 -17.98 4.81
N ASP A 93 -9.38 -17.43 5.47
CA ASP A 93 -8.20 -18.21 5.85
C ASP A 93 -8.49 -19.20 6.98
N GLN A 94 -7.96 -20.42 6.86
CA GLN A 94 -8.11 -21.49 7.87
C GLN A 94 -7.31 -21.22 9.15
N GLY A 95 -6.32 -20.33 9.11
CA GLY A 95 -5.45 -20.04 10.24
C GLY A 95 -4.58 -18.79 10.06
N LEU A 96 -3.87 -18.44 11.12
CA LEU A 96 -2.92 -17.34 11.15
C LEU A 96 -1.66 -17.70 10.35
N GLU A 97 -1.13 -16.73 9.61
CA GLU A 97 0.23 -16.82 9.06
C GLU A 97 1.18 -16.00 9.93
N VAL A 98 2.25 -16.64 10.40
CA VAL A 98 3.29 -16.02 11.24
C VAL A 98 4.57 -15.88 10.42
N ILE A 99 5.09 -14.65 10.36
CA ILE A 99 6.24 -14.27 9.55
C ILE A 99 7.32 -13.68 10.45
N ASN A 100 8.56 -14.16 10.29
CA ASN A 100 9.71 -13.54 10.90
C ASN A 100 9.97 -12.17 10.25
N ALA A 101 9.89 -11.10 11.04
CA ALA A 101 9.94 -9.73 10.55
C ALA A 101 11.33 -9.34 10.00
N THR A 102 12.38 -10.08 10.37
CA THR A 102 13.76 -9.85 9.88
C THR A 102 13.96 -10.48 8.51
N THR A 103 13.45 -11.69 8.28
CA THR A 103 13.65 -12.43 7.01
C THR A 103 12.54 -12.16 5.99
N GLY A 104 11.35 -11.75 6.45
CA GLY A 104 10.16 -11.59 5.61
C GLY A 104 9.55 -12.92 5.14
N LYS A 105 9.89 -14.01 5.82
CA LYS A 105 9.42 -15.39 5.55
C LYS A 105 8.94 -16.06 6.83
N ASP A 106 8.24 -17.19 6.71
CA ASP A 106 7.89 -17.98 7.89
C ASP A 106 9.11 -18.68 8.49
N ASP A 107 8.92 -19.38 9.61
CA ASP A 107 9.99 -20.07 10.35
C ASP A 107 10.64 -21.23 9.55
N LEU A 108 9.97 -21.73 8.51
CA LEU A 108 10.51 -22.74 7.59
C LEU A 108 11.16 -22.10 6.35
N GLY A 109 11.26 -20.77 6.30
CA GLY A 109 11.85 -20.04 5.17
C GLY A 109 10.97 -19.98 3.92
N ARG A 110 9.66 -20.24 4.04
CA ARG A 110 8.69 -20.17 2.95
C ARG A 110 8.17 -18.74 2.76
N PRO A 111 7.89 -18.33 1.51
CA PRO A 111 7.37 -16.99 1.23
C PRO A 111 5.95 -16.82 1.79
N SER A 112 5.67 -15.63 2.32
CA SER A 112 4.33 -15.25 2.79
C SER A 112 3.31 -15.17 1.64
N ARG A 113 2.04 -15.48 1.91
CA ARG A 113 0.91 -15.19 1.02
C ARG A 113 0.74 -13.69 0.70
N LEU A 114 1.33 -12.82 1.50
CA LEU A 114 1.34 -11.35 1.30
C LEU A 114 2.58 -10.86 0.56
N CYS A 115 3.51 -11.75 0.17
CA CYS A 115 4.69 -11.34 -0.59
C CYS A 115 4.31 -10.86 -2.00
N LYS A 116 5.19 -10.08 -2.63
CA LYS A 116 4.94 -9.51 -3.97
C LYS A 116 4.61 -10.58 -5.00
N HIS A 117 5.29 -11.72 -4.93
CA HIS A 117 5.09 -12.83 -5.86
C HIS A 117 3.68 -13.43 -5.71
N ALA A 118 3.27 -13.79 -4.48
CA ALA A 118 1.94 -14.35 -4.22
C ALA A 118 0.80 -13.40 -4.62
N LEU A 119 0.92 -12.10 -4.33
CA LEU A 119 -0.06 -11.10 -4.75
C LEU A 119 -0.09 -10.93 -6.27
N TYR A 120 1.05 -11.03 -6.95
CA TYR A 120 1.12 -10.94 -8.40
C TYR A 120 0.51 -12.17 -9.08
N THR A 121 0.75 -13.38 -8.55
CA THR A 121 0.10 -14.61 -9.04
C THR A 121 -1.41 -14.46 -9.04
N ARG A 122 -2.00 -14.02 -7.92
CA ARG A 122 -3.44 -13.77 -7.83
C ARG A 122 -3.93 -12.69 -8.79
N TRP A 123 -3.11 -11.67 -9.03
CA TRP A 123 -3.42 -10.62 -9.99
C TRP A 123 -3.44 -11.15 -11.43
N ILE A 124 -2.48 -12.00 -11.81
CA ILE A 124 -2.43 -12.64 -13.15
C ILE A 124 -3.68 -13.50 -13.37
N ASP A 125 -4.06 -14.32 -12.38
CA ASP A 125 -5.27 -15.14 -12.46
C ASP A 125 -6.54 -14.31 -12.64
N LEU A 126 -6.60 -13.13 -12.03
CA LEU A 126 -7.73 -12.21 -12.19
C LEU A 126 -7.68 -11.48 -13.53
N HIS A 127 -6.48 -11.06 -13.96
CA HIS A 127 -6.26 -10.38 -15.23
C HIS A 127 -6.64 -11.26 -16.42
N SER A 128 -6.30 -12.55 -16.41
CA SER A 128 -6.65 -13.50 -17.48
C SER A 128 -8.17 -13.70 -17.60
N LYS A 129 -8.89 -13.71 -16.48
CA LYS A 129 -10.35 -13.87 -16.44
C LYS A 129 -11.12 -12.61 -16.83
N LEU A 130 -10.54 -11.43 -16.63
CA LEU A 130 -11.20 -10.13 -16.84
C LEU A 130 -10.59 -9.30 -17.97
N SER A 131 -9.77 -9.89 -18.82
CA SER A 131 -8.95 -9.19 -19.83
C SER A 131 -9.75 -8.25 -20.74
N SER A 132 -10.99 -8.59 -21.08
CA SER A 132 -11.88 -7.79 -21.94
C SER A 132 -12.55 -6.60 -21.24
N THR A 133 -12.55 -6.54 -19.91
CA THR A 133 -13.28 -5.53 -19.11
C THR A 133 -12.35 -4.63 -18.29
N LEU A 134 -11.02 -4.74 -18.49
CA LEU A 134 -10.04 -3.97 -17.75
C LEU A 134 -10.13 -2.48 -18.05
N ARG A 135 -9.95 -1.67 -17.00
CA ARG A 135 -9.84 -0.22 -17.09
C ARG A 135 -8.54 0.23 -17.78
N ILE A 136 -7.53 -0.63 -17.72
CA ILE A 136 -6.22 -0.42 -18.32
C ILE A 136 -6.02 -1.54 -19.33
N GLN A 137 -6.10 -1.21 -20.61
CA GLN A 137 -5.88 -2.17 -21.69
C GLN A 137 -4.39 -2.20 -22.02
N THR A 138 -3.71 -3.24 -21.56
CA THR A 138 -2.33 -3.53 -21.97
C THR A 138 -2.23 -4.97 -22.47
N LEU A 139 -1.24 -5.21 -23.34
CA LEU A 139 -0.77 -6.57 -23.62
C LEU A 139 -0.38 -7.26 -22.30
N GLU A 140 -0.40 -8.58 -22.31
CA GLU A 140 -0.04 -9.38 -21.13
C GLU A 140 1.36 -8.99 -20.63
N PRO A 141 1.49 -8.47 -19.40
CA PRO A 141 2.75 -7.94 -18.92
C PRO A 141 3.75 -9.06 -18.66
N ARG A 142 5.01 -8.89 -19.08
CA ARG A 142 6.04 -9.94 -18.97
C ARG A 142 6.65 -10.01 -17.58
N SER A 143 6.51 -8.94 -16.79
CA SER A 143 7.07 -8.86 -15.44
C SER A 143 6.16 -8.07 -14.49
N TYR A 144 6.39 -8.26 -13.18
CA TYR A 144 5.74 -7.50 -12.13
C TYR A 144 5.98 -6.00 -12.25
N HIS A 145 7.19 -5.60 -12.64
CA HIS A 145 7.53 -4.20 -12.86
C HIS A 145 6.69 -3.60 -14.00
N GLU A 146 6.64 -4.26 -15.16
CA GLU A 146 5.88 -3.79 -16.33
C GLU A 146 4.39 -3.68 -16.02
N ALA A 147 3.81 -4.71 -15.39
CA ALA A 147 2.42 -4.70 -14.95
C ALA A 147 2.12 -3.49 -14.05
N LYS A 148 3.07 -3.10 -13.19
CA LYS A 148 2.90 -1.90 -12.37
C LYS A 148 3.01 -0.65 -13.21
N GLN A 149 4.01 -0.50 -14.08
CA GLN A 149 4.25 0.74 -14.83
C GLN A 149 3.10 1.11 -15.75
N ALA A 150 2.40 0.11 -16.30
CA ALA A 150 1.23 0.33 -17.14
C ALA A 150 0.07 1.06 -16.42
N ALA A 151 0.05 1.10 -15.08
CA ALA A 151 -0.83 1.98 -14.31
C ALA A 151 -0.37 3.45 -14.31
N ALA A 152 -0.35 4.07 -15.49
CA ALA A 152 0.19 5.40 -15.72
C ALA A 152 -0.46 6.49 -14.83
N GLN A 153 -1.79 6.51 -14.72
CA GLN A 153 -2.50 7.49 -13.88
C GLN A 153 -2.15 7.35 -12.39
N TYR A 154 -2.01 6.11 -11.89
CA TYR A 154 -1.57 5.85 -10.51
C TYR A 154 -0.15 6.40 -10.27
N HIS A 155 0.77 6.18 -11.22
CA HIS A 155 2.13 6.68 -11.08
C HIS A 155 2.23 8.20 -11.22
N SER A 156 1.39 8.81 -12.05
CA SER A 156 1.26 10.27 -12.12
C SER A 156 0.83 10.85 -10.77
N ALA A 157 -0.26 10.34 -10.17
CA ALA A 157 -0.70 10.76 -8.84
C ALA A 157 0.38 10.53 -7.76
N LYS A 158 1.10 9.40 -7.83
CA LYS A 158 2.22 9.08 -6.94
C LYS A 158 3.39 10.07 -7.10
N GLN A 159 3.69 10.51 -8.31
CA GLN A 159 4.73 11.52 -8.56
C GLN A 159 4.31 12.90 -8.04
N THR A 160 3.05 13.28 -8.22
CA THR A 160 2.49 14.52 -7.63
C THR A 160 2.64 14.51 -6.11
N LEU A 161 2.31 13.40 -5.45
CA LEU A 161 2.57 13.23 -4.02
C LEU A 161 4.03 13.44 -3.63
N PHE A 162 4.97 12.83 -4.37
CA PHE A 162 6.40 12.94 -4.06
C PHE A 162 6.91 14.36 -4.23
N ARG A 163 6.40 15.09 -5.23
CA ARG A 163 6.68 16.52 -5.42
C ARG A 163 6.11 17.35 -4.28
N ALA A 164 4.90 17.07 -3.82
CA ALA A 164 4.29 17.77 -2.68
C ALA A 164 5.12 17.64 -1.40
N PHE A 165 5.61 16.44 -1.08
CA PHE A 165 6.52 16.24 0.06
C PHE A 165 7.79 17.09 -0.06
N LEU A 166 8.38 17.15 -1.25
CA LEU A 166 9.59 17.92 -1.50
C LEU A 166 9.34 19.43 -1.40
N GLN A 167 8.28 19.93 -2.04
CA GLN A 167 7.89 21.34 -2.05
C GLN A 167 7.50 21.84 -0.66
N ALA A 168 6.88 21.00 0.17
CA ALA A 168 6.55 21.31 1.56
C ALA A 168 7.77 21.24 2.52
N GLY A 169 8.98 20.98 2.02
CA GLY A 169 10.19 20.86 2.86
C GLY A 169 10.22 19.62 3.75
N LEU A 170 9.43 18.58 3.43
CA LEU A 170 9.27 17.37 4.24
C LEU A 170 10.20 16.22 3.80
N GLY A 171 11.09 16.50 2.85
CA GLY A 171 12.09 15.56 2.34
C GLY A 171 11.64 14.73 1.14
N ALA A 172 12.58 13.96 0.57
CA ALA A 172 12.35 13.14 -0.61
C ALA A 172 11.88 11.72 -0.26
N TRP A 173 10.95 11.19 -1.04
CA TRP A 173 10.46 9.82 -0.86
C TRP A 173 11.52 8.78 -1.25
N VAL A 174 11.94 7.96 -0.29
CA VAL A 174 12.91 6.88 -0.53
C VAL A 174 12.24 5.69 -1.21
N LYS A 175 12.71 5.34 -2.41
CA LYS A 175 12.29 4.17 -3.20
C LYS A 175 13.28 3.02 -3.01
N LYS A 176 12.79 1.80 -3.21
CA LYS A 176 13.67 0.63 -3.34
C LYS A 176 14.26 0.57 -4.76
N PRO A 177 15.40 -0.10 -4.95
CA PRO A 177 15.94 -0.38 -6.28
C PRO A 177 14.91 -1.07 -7.18
N VAL A 178 14.95 -0.78 -8.48
CA VAL A 178 13.94 -1.26 -9.44
C VAL A 178 13.99 -2.78 -9.62
N GLU A 179 15.16 -3.34 -9.44
CA GLU A 179 15.51 -4.76 -9.52
C GLU A 179 14.64 -5.59 -8.56
N GLN A 180 14.21 -5.02 -7.44
CA GLN A 180 13.31 -5.69 -6.50
C GLN A 180 11.90 -5.95 -7.06
N ASP A 181 11.51 -5.27 -8.15
CA ASP A 181 10.26 -5.47 -8.87
C ASP A 181 10.46 -6.17 -10.23
N GLN A 182 11.71 -6.39 -10.67
CA GLN A 182 12.04 -7.01 -11.95
C GLN A 182 12.07 -8.55 -11.83
N PHE A 183 10.91 -9.14 -11.59
CA PHE A 183 10.71 -10.58 -11.65
C PHE A 183 9.48 -10.90 -12.51
N SER A 184 9.51 -12.06 -13.16
CA SER A 184 8.40 -12.58 -13.94
C SER A 184 7.62 -13.62 -13.14
N PHE A 185 6.43 -13.93 -13.64
CA PHE A 185 5.75 -15.14 -13.23
C PHE A 185 6.45 -16.33 -13.87
N SER A 186 7.02 -17.20 -13.05
CA SER A 186 7.52 -18.50 -13.47
C SER A 186 6.50 -19.51 -12.96
N ASN A 187 5.81 -20.22 -13.86
CA ASN A 187 5.10 -21.44 -13.45
C ASN A 187 6.15 -22.34 -12.80
N CYS A 188 6.11 -22.47 -11.48
CA CYS A 188 6.80 -23.58 -10.82
C CYS A 188 6.06 -24.82 -11.30
N VAL A 189 6.64 -25.51 -12.27
CA VAL A 189 6.28 -26.89 -12.62
C VAL A 189 6.76 -27.80 -11.51
#